data_AF-A0A381XTG2-F1
#
_entry.id   AF-A0A381XTG2-F1
#
_cell.length_a   1.000
_cell.length_b   1.000
_cell.length_c   1.000
_cell.angle_alpha   90.00
_cell.angle_beta   90.00
_cell.angle_gamma   90.00
#
_symmetry.space_group_name_H-M   'P 1'
#
loop_
_entity.id
_entity.type
_entity.pdbx_description
1 polymer ?
#
loop_
_entity_poly.entity_id
_entity_poly.type
_entity_poly.pdbx_seq_one_letter_code
_entity_poly.pdbx_strand_id
1 'polypeptide(L)'
;MINFSLISFVIATGAVAYFTYHIVHRMKKSDNATEEYFTGGRALSWPVVAGSLLLTNLSTEQLVGLNGDVFGDKALVGVAWEALAAFAMIATALIFLPRYLASGFTTTPAFLEKRFDKTTRSMVSGLFLFGYITVLLPVVLYTGSLALKGMFDLNFPLWMIVATIGVLGSSYAIFGGLKSVAVSDTLNGIGLLIGGLAIPALALVKLGDGSFFSGLSTLFNTNPEYLAVLTQTNIDEKVVTVPWPTLLTGMMFIQVFYWSTNQVIVQRAMAAKSLAEGQKGVLFASAMKLVGPVMLCLPGIIALHMTDILDISKQDQVYGAVVRHVLPDWSIGLFAAVLMGSILSSFNSALNSASTLFSLQFYKGYMNQRATDEQIVATGKKFGMGLAIASICIAPLLAQMESIFTYLQKVNGLYSVPIIGIFM
;
A
#
# COMPACT_ATOMS: atom_id res chain seq x y z
N MET A 1 12.81 4.44 -27.93
CA MET A 1 11.84 3.91 -26.95
C MET A 1 12.03 4.52 -25.56
N ILE A 2 13.16 4.30 -24.88
CA ILE A 2 13.42 4.81 -23.50
C ILE A 2 13.15 6.32 -23.32
N ASN A 3 13.57 7.15 -24.28
CA ASN A 3 13.41 8.61 -24.17
C ASN A 3 11.94 9.06 -24.07
N PHE A 4 11.01 8.42 -24.78
CA PHE A 4 9.60 8.84 -24.75
C PHE A 4 8.91 8.43 -23.45
N SER A 5 9.12 7.19 -23.00
CA SER A 5 8.56 6.70 -21.72
C SER A 5 9.17 7.45 -20.52
N LEU A 6 10.44 7.85 -20.59
CA LEU A 6 11.06 8.67 -19.55
C LEU A 6 10.50 10.11 -19.55
N ILE A 7 10.27 10.70 -20.72
CA ILE A 7 9.64 12.03 -20.83
C ILE A 7 8.21 12.00 -20.27
N SER A 8 7.40 11.02 -20.65
CA SER A 8 6.02 10.91 -20.14
C SER A 8 5.99 10.64 -18.63
N PHE A 9 6.94 9.87 -18.11
CA PHE A 9 7.14 9.70 -16.67
C PHE A 9 7.41 11.03 -15.96
N VAL A 10 8.41 11.80 -16.42
CA VAL A 10 8.79 13.08 -15.80
C VAL A 10 7.65 14.09 -15.87
N ILE A 11 6.94 14.17 -17.00
CA ILE A 11 5.78 15.06 -17.16
C ILE A 11 4.66 14.67 -16.20
N ALA A 12 4.32 13.39 -16.11
CA ALA A 12 3.25 12.92 -15.22
C ALA A 12 3.58 13.17 -13.74
N THR A 13 4.80 12.83 -13.31
CA THR A 13 5.25 13.08 -11.94
C THR A 13 5.32 14.59 -11.64
N GLY A 14 5.82 15.39 -12.58
CA GLY A 14 5.88 16.85 -12.46
C GLY A 14 4.49 17.49 -12.37
N ALA A 15 3.52 16.99 -13.15
CA ALA A 15 2.13 17.45 -13.10
C ALA A 15 1.51 17.16 -11.73
N VAL A 16 1.67 15.95 -11.20
CA VAL A 16 1.19 15.59 -9.85
C VAL A 16 1.81 16.50 -8.80
N ALA A 17 3.13 16.73 -8.85
CA ALA A 17 3.80 17.63 -7.92
C ALA A 17 3.26 19.06 -7.99
N TYR A 18 3.05 19.59 -9.20
CA TYR A 18 2.48 20.93 -9.43
C TYR A 18 1.06 21.06 -8.88
N PHE A 19 0.17 20.12 -9.20
CA PHE A 19 -1.21 20.16 -8.73
C PHE A 19 -1.30 19.97 -7.21
N THR A 20 -0.49 19.08 -6.65
CA THR A 20 -0.40 18.91 -5.19
C THR A 20 0.00 20.21 -4.51
N TYR A 21 1.05 20.89 -4.99
CA TYR A 21 1.48 22.16 -4.42
C TYR A 21 0.34 23.20 -4.43
N HIS A 22 -0.36 23.33 -5.56
CA HIS A 22 -1.45 24.30 -5.72
C HIS A 22 -2.67 24.01 -4.84
N ILE A 23 -3.05 22.74 -4.71
CA ILE A 23 -4.19 22.32 -3.87
C ILE A 23 -3.83 22.52 -2.39
N VAL A 24 -2.66 22.05 -1.96
CA VAL A 24 -2.22 22.13 -0.55
C VAL A 24 -2.07 23.60 -0.12
N HIS A 25 -1.55 24.47 -0.97
CA HIS A 25 -1.40 25.90 -0.66
C HIS A 25 -2.74 26.60 -0.38
N ARG A 26 -3.84 26.08 -0.92
CA ARG A 26 -5.20 26.61 -0.72
C ARG A 26 -5.92 26.00 0.50
N MET A 27 -5.34 24.97 1.12
CA MET A 27 -5.94 24.32 2.28
C MET A 27 -5.64 25.12 3.56
N LYS A 28 -6.59 25.13 4.50
CA LYS A 28 -6.37 25.73 5.83
C LYS A 28 -5.17 25.07 6.51
N LYS A 29 -4.32 25.88 7.13
CA LYS A 29 -3.22 25.43 7.98
C LYS A 29 -3.69 25.40 9.43
N SER A 30 -3.27 24.39 10.19
CA SER A 30 -3.42 24.40 11.64
C SER A 30 -2.37 25.30 12.28
N ASP A 31 -2.75 25.98 13.35
CA ASP A 31 -1.83 26.78 14.18
C ASP A 31 -0.92 25.86 15.03
N ASN A 32 -1.28 24.58 15.19
CA ASN A 32 -0.46 23.60 15.89
C ASN A 32 0.46 22.86 14.90
N ALA A 33 1.78 22.99 15.08
CA ALA A 33 2.78 22.39 14.19
C ALA A 33 2.74 20.85 14.19
N THR A 34 2.47 20.21 15.33
CA THR A 34 2.33 18.75 15.46
C THR A 34 1.11 18.28 14.67
N GLU A 35 -0.02 18.96 14.81
CA GLU A 35 -1.25 18.63 14.09
C GLU A 35 -1.14 18.89 12.59
N GLU A 36 -0.58 20.03 12.18
CA GLU A 36 -0.36 20.35 10.76
C GLU A 36 0.54 19.30 10.09
N TYR A 37 1.62 18.89 10.76
CA TYR A 37 2.56 17.93 10.19
C TYR A 37 2.01 16.49 10.18
N PHE A 38 1.53 15.97 11.32
CA PHE A 38 1.17 14.55 11.45
C PHE A 38 -0.26 14.20 11.05
N THR A 39 -1.23 15.13 11.13
CA THR A 39 -2.64 14.88 10.75
C THR A 39 -3.11 15.77 9.60
N GLY A 40 -2.21 16.59 9.02
CA GLY A 40 -2.57 17.52 7.96
C GLY A 40 -3.59 18.57 8.43
N GLY A 41 -3.59 18.91 9.72
CA GLY A 41 -4.52 19.88 10.31
C GLY A 41 -5.98 19.44 10.26
N ARG A 42 -6.25 18.12 10.14
CA ARG A 42 -7.59 17.53 9.98
C ARG A 42 -8.40 18.22 8.88
N ALA A 43 -7.76 18.52 7.75
CA ALA A 43 -8.39 19.30 6.68
C ALA A 43 -8.91 18.44 5.51
N LEU A 44 -8.76 17.11 5.56
CA LEU A 44 -9.04 16.25 4.40
C LEU A 44 -10.55 16.09 4.17
N SER A 45 -10.98 16.30 2.92
CA SER A 45 -12.32 15.94 2.46
C SER A 45 -12.41 14.46 2.07
N TRP A 46 -13.62 13.91 2.02
CA TRP A 46 -13.86 12.50 1.77
C TRP A 46 -13.22 11.95 0.47
N PRO A 47 -13.13 12.67 -0.67
CA PRO A 47 -12.47 12.14 -1.86
C PRO A 47 -10.96 11.99 -1.65
N VAL A 48 -10.37 12.91 -0.87
CA VAL A 48 -8.95 12.89 -0.54
C VAL A 48 -8.65 11.75 0.40
N VAL A 49 -9.49 11.54 1.43
CA VAL A 49 -9.40 10.38 2.32
C VAL A 49 -9.50 9.08 1.52
N ALA A 50 -10.49 8.96 0.63
CA ALA A 50 -10.69 7.77 -0.19
C ALA A 50 -9.50 7.48 -1.11
N GLY A 51 -9.10 8.45 -1.95
CA GLY A 51 -7.99 8.26 -2.90
C GLY A 51 -6.68 7.95 -2.19
N SER A 52 -6.48 8.59 -1.03
CA SER A 52 -5.33 8.36 -0.18
C SER A 52 -5.29 6.96 0.45
N LEU A 53 -6.42 6.47 0.98
CA LEU A 53 -6.55 5.09 1.47
C LEU A 53 -6.33 4.06 0.35
N LEU A 54 -6.93 4.32 -0.82
CA LEU A 54 -6.81 3.45 -1.98
C LEU A 54 -5.36 3.34 -2.45
N LEU A 55 -4.67 4.47 -2.63
CA LEU A 55 -3.30 4.42 -3.14
C LEU A 55 -2.32 3.83 -2.11
N THR A 56 -2.52 4.11 -0.82
CA THR A 56 -1.66 3.54 0.24
C THR A 56 -1.73 2.02 0.27
N ASN A 57 -2.89 1.46 -0.08
CA ASN A 57 -3.08 0.03 -0.07
C ASN A 57 -2.94 -0.63 -1.46
N LEU A 58 -3.23 0.05 -2.57
CA LEU A 58 -2.87 -0.39 -3.92
C LEU A 58 -1.39 -0.15 -4.21
N SER A 59 -0.57 -0.59 -3.26
CA SER A 59 0.87 -0.46 -3.19
C SER A 59 1.55 -1.51 -4.06
N THR A 60 2.87 -1.38 -4.25
CA THR A 60 3.62 -2.32 -5.08
C THR A 60 3.70 -3.71 -4.49
N GLU A 61 3.64 -3.87 -3.17
CA GLU A 61 3.55 -5.22 -2.59
C GLU A 61 2.24 -5.92 -2.92
N GLN A 62 1.13 -5.20 -3.07
CA GLN A 62 -0.12 -5.80 -3.55
C GLN A 62 -0.06 -6.03 -5.05
N LEU A 63 0.34 -5.04 -5.85
CA LEU A 63 0.36 -5.16 -7.32
C LEU A 63 1.33 -6.23 -7.80
N VAL A 64 2.53 -6.28 -7.22
CA VAL A 64 3.58 -7.21 -7.64
C VAL A 64 3.45 -8.53 -6.88
N GLY A 65 3.35 -8.46 -5.56
CA GLY A 65 3.37 -9.63 -4.69
C GLY A 65 2.11 -10.47 -4.78
N LEU A 66 0.91 -9.87 -4.76
CA LEU A 66 -0.33 -10.64 -4.84
C LEU A 66 -0.52 -11.29 -6.22
N ASN A 67 -0.15 -10.60 -7.30
CA ASN A 67 -0.13 -11.20 -8.64
C ASN A 67 0.87 -12.35 -8.73
N GLY A 68 2.05 -12.20 -8.11
CA GLY A 68 3.06 -13.26 -8.02
C GLY A 68 2.57 -14.49 -7.26
N ASP A 69 1.93 -14.28 -6.11
CA ASP A 69 1.33 -15.35 -5.30
C ASP A 69 0.20 -16.05 -6.06
N VAL A 70 -0.68 -15.31 -6.74
CA VAL A 70 -1.77 -15.90 -7.56
C VAL A 70 -1.22 -16.73 -8.73
N PHE A 71 -0.16 -16.27 -9.38
CA PHE A 71 0.54 -17.03 -10.42
C PHE A 71 1.19 -18.30 -9.84
N GLY A 72 1.84 -18.19 -8.67
CA GLY A 72 2.46 -19.32 -7.98
C GLY A 72 1.47 -20.36 -7.46
N ASP A 73 0.34 -19.88 -6.93
CA ASP A 73 -0.77 -20.70 -6.46
C ASP A 73 -1.47 -21.41 -7.60
N LYS A 74 -1.39 -20.91 -8.84
CA LYS A 74 -2.19 -21.41 -9.97
C LYS A 74 -3.68 -21.48 -9.62
N ALA A 75 -4.15 -20.52 -8.83
CA ALA A 75 -5.51 -20.45 -8.33
C ALA A 75 -5.84 -19.00 -7.93
N LEU A 76 -7.10 -18.61 -8.05
CA LEU A 76 -7.57 -17.25 -7.77
C LEU A 76 -7.85 -17.00 -6.27
N VAL A 77 -7.19 -17.73 -5.36
CA VAL A 77 -7.41 -17.66 -3.91
C VAL A 77 -7.06 -16.31 -3.28
N GLY A 78 -6.14 -15.55 -3.91
CA GLY A 78 -5.72 -14.23 -3.46
C GLY A 78 -6.86 -13.20 -3.35
N VAL A 79 -7.99 -13.42 -4.03
CA VAL A 79 -9.19 -12.56 -3.97
C VAL A 79 -9.73 -12.38 -2.55
N ALA A 80 -9.49 -13.36 -1.67
CA ALA A 80 -9.88 -13.27 -0.27
C ALA A 80 -9.26 -12.07 0.46
N TRP A 81 -8.04 -11.64 0.10
CA TRP A 81 -7.37 -10.47 0.70
C TRP A 81 -8.11 -9.17 0.41
N GLU A 82 -8.77 -9.08 -0.74
CA GLU A 82 -9.47 -7.87 -1.16
C GLU A 82 -10.94 -7.89 -0.75
N ALA A 83 -11.59 -9.06 -0.87
CA ALA A 83 -13.00 -9.21 -0.51
C ALA A 83 -13.24 -9.03 0.99
N LEU A 84 -12.42 -9.66 1.84
CA LEU A 84 -12.56 -9.53 3.30
C LEU A 84 -12.14 -8.15 3.82
N ALA A 85 -11.21 -7.48 3.14
CA ALA A 85 -10.82 -6.11 3.45
C ALA A 85 -12.01 -5.16 3.40
N ALA A 86 -12.91 -5.29 2.41
CA ALA A 86 -14.10 -4.44 2.30
C ALA A 86 -14.98 -4.52 3.57
N PHE A 87 -15.22 -5.71 4.11
CA PHE A 87 -16.00 -5.87 5.35
C PHE A 87 -15.29 -5.23 6.56
N ALA A 88 -13.97 -5.39 6.66
CA ALA A 88 -13.19 -4.76 7.72
C ALA A 88 -13.17 -3.22 7.63
N MET A 89 -13.16 -2.67 6.42
CA MET A 89 -13.24 -1.22 6.19
C MET A 89 -14.61 -0.65 6.55
N ILE A 90 -15.71 -1.38 6.27
CA ILE A 90 -17.04 -0.99 6.74
C ILE A 90 -17.07 -0.93 8.26
N ALA A 91 -16.55 -1.96 8.94
CA ALA A 91 -16.42 -1.95 10.40
C ALA A 91 -15.56 -0.77 10.89
N THR A 92 -14.45 -0.47 10.20
CA THR A 92 -13.59 0.68 10.50
C THR A 92 -14.39 1.99 10.45
N ALA A 93 -15.16 2.22 9.38
CA ALA A 93 -15.95 3.44 9.21
C ALA A 93 -17.06 3.58 10.25
N LEU A 94 -17.77 2.50 10.58
CA LEU A 94 -18.98 2.55 11.41
C LEU A 94 -18.69 2.41 12.91
N ILE A 95 -17.63 1.69 13.30
CA ILE A 95 -17.38 1.33 14.70
C ILE A 95 -16.14 2.03 15.26
N PHE A 96 -15.02 1.98 14.53
CA PHE A 96 -13.72 2.44 15.06
C PHE A 96 -13.53 3.95 14.86
N LEU A 97 -13.80 4.44 13.65
CA LEU A 97 -13.59 5.84 13.29
C LEU A 97 -14.36 6.84 14.18
N PRO A 98 -15.64 6.60 14.56
CA PRO A 98 -16.33 7.47 15.51
C PRO A 98 -15.62 7.60 16.85
N ARG A 99 -15.08 6.49 17.38
CA ARG A 99 -14.37 6.47 18.67
C ARG A 99 -13.04 7.21 18.60
N TYR A 100 -12.29 7.04 17.51
CA TYR A 100 -11.01 7.68 17.33
C TYR A 100 -11.14 9.19 17.14
N LEU A 101 -12.04 9.63 16.26
CA LEU A 101 -12.26 11.06 16.02
C LEU A 101 -12.83 11.77 17.26
N ALA A 102 -13.77 11.16 17.97
CA ALA A 102 -14.32 11.73 19.21
C ALA A 102 -13.28 11.87 20.33
N SER A 103 -12.26 11.01 20.36
CA SER A 103 -11.22 11.04 21.39
C SER A 103 -10.10 12.04 21.10
N GLY A 104 -10.04 12.62 19.90
CA GLY A 104 -9.02 13.60 19.52
C GLY A 104 -7.60 13.02 19.38
N PHE A 105 -7.42 11.70 19.46
CA PHE A 105 -6.10 11.08 19.38
C PHE A 105 -5.47 11.22 17.99
N THR A 106 -4.16 11.45 17.97
CA THR A 106 -3.31 11.50 16.76
C THR A 106 -2.85 10.10 16.33
N THR A 107 -2.83 9.15 17.26
CA THR A 107 -2.34 7.78 17.04
C THR A 107 -3.34 6.74 17.54
N THR A 108 -3.47 5.63 16.83
CA THR A 108 -4.33 4.51 17.23
C THR A 108 -3.92 3.89 18.57
N PRO A 109 -2.63 3.72 18.93
CA PRO A 109 -2.30 3.13 20.22
C PRO A 109 -2.65 4.04 21.39
N ALA A 110 -2.77 5.36 21.21
CA ALA A 110 -3.19 6.26 22.29
C ALA A 110 -4.58 5.91 22.86
N PHE A 111 -5.44 5.27 22.06
CA PHE A 111 -6.68 4.68 22.55
C PHE A 111 -6.44 3.63 23.66
N LEU A 112 -5.38 2.84 23.53
CA LEU A 112 -5.01 1.81 24.51
C LEU A 112 -4.50 2.41 25.82
N GLU A 113 -3.91 3.61 25.79
CA GLU A 113 -3.52 4.31 27.03
C GLU A 113 -4.73 4.67 27.88
N LYS A 114 -5.81 5.12 27.23
CA LYS A 114 -7.07 5.44 27.90
C LYS A 114 -7.80 4.20 28.40
N ARG A 115 -7.69 3.08 27.69
CA ARG A 115 -8.37 1.81 28.02
C ARG A 115 -7.62 0.99 29.07
N PHE A 116 -6.29 0.99 29.01
CA PHE A 116 -5.41 0.20 29.87
C PHE A 116 -4.42 1.14 30.56
N ASP A 117 -3.23 1.28 30.00
CA ASP A 117 -2.14 2.06 30.59
C ASP A 117 -1.08 2.45 29.54
N LYS A 118 -0.14 3.28 29.97
CA LYS A 118 0.95 3.81 29.15
C LYS A 118 1.94 2.73 28.68
N THR A 119 2.13 1.67 29.46
CA THR A 119 3.01 0.53 29.12
C THR A 119 2.41 -0.27 27.98
N THR A 120 1.13 -0.65 28.07
CA THR A 120 0.38 -1.37 27.03
C THR A 120 0.41 -0.62 25.70
N ARG A 121 0.11 0.68 25.73
CA ARG A 121 0.24 1.57 24.56
C ARG A 121 1.64 1.55 23.95
N SER A 122 2.68 1.58 24.77
CA SER A 122 4.07 1.67 24.30
C SER A 122 4.58 0.34 23.76
N MET A 123 4.16 -0.79 24.34
CA MET A 123 4.42 -2.12 23.78
C MET A 123 3.82 -2.25 22.37
N VAL A 124 2.53 -1.89 22.21
CA VAL A 124 1.87 -1.92 20.90
C VAL A 124 2.51 -0.95 19.91
N SER A 125 2.87 0.26 20.36
CA SER A 125 3.59 1.22 19.50
C SER A 125 4.96 0.69 19.06
N GLY A 126 5.68 0.00 19.95
CA GLY A 126 6.95 -0.65 19.65
C GLY A 126 6.81 -1.77 18.63
N LEU A 127 5.76 -2.60 18.74
CA LEU A 127 5.45 -3.65 17.76
C LEU A 127 5.14 -3.06 16.37
N PHE A 128 4.35 -1.98 16.30
CA PHE A 128 4.12 -1.28 15.02
C PHE A 128 5.42 -0.73 14.43
N LEU A 129 6.26 -0.06 15.23
CA LEU A 129 7.56 0.45 14.77
C LEU A 129 8.47 -0.67 14.27
N PHE A 130 8.51 -1.80 14.97
CA PHE A 130 9.24 -2.99 14.54
C PHE A 130 8.73 -3.54 13.20
N GLY A 131 7.41 -3.67 13.04
CA GLY A 131 6.81 -4.09 11.78
C GLY A 131 7.11 -3.13 10.63
N TYR A 132 7.13 -1.82 10.88
CA TYR A 132 7.43 -0.83 9.86
C TYR A 132 8.89 -0.87 9.39
N ILE A 133 9.85 -1.00 10.31
CA ILE A 133 11.28 -1.01 9.94
C ILE A 133 11.72 -2.34 9.31
N THR A 134 11.20 -3.47 9.78
CA THR A 134 11.64 -4.80 9.31
C THR A 134 10.87 -5.30 8.10
N VAL A 135 9.60 -4.91 7.96
CA VAL A 135 8.71 -5.44 6.94
C VAL A 135 8.27 -4.36 5.98
N LEU A 136 7.42 -3.42 6.43
CA LEU A 136 6.66 -2.57 5.52
C LEU A 136 7.56 -1.67 4.65
N LEU A 137 8.44 -0.88 5.27
CA LEU A 137 9.28 0.07 4.54
C LEU A 137 10.26 -0.61 3.58
N PRO A 138 11.04 -1.65 3.99
CA PRO A 138 11.93 -2.35 3.06
C PRO A 138 11.18 -3.07 1.93
N VAL A 139 10.04 -3.71 2.23
CA VAL A 139 9.25 -4.44 1.23
C VAL A 139 8.70 -3.49 0.17
N VAL A 140 8.17 -2.33 0.56
CA VAL A 140 7.67 -1.32 -0.40
C VAL A 140 8.79 -0.86 -1.33
N LEU A 141 9.98 -0.54 -0.80
CA LEU A 141 11.11 -0.13 -1.63
C LEU A 141 11.61 -1.23 -2.56
N TYR A 142 11.68 -2.47 -2.07
CA TYR A 142 12.16 -3.62 -2.84
C TYR A 142 11.18 -3.97 -3.98
N THR A 143 9.90 -4.17 -3.67
CA THR A 143 8.85 -4.49 -4.66
C THR A 143 8.70 -3.38 -5.69
N GLY A 144 8.74 -2.12 -5.25
CA GLY A 144 8.67 -0.95 -6.13
C GLY A 144 9.85 -0.86 -7.07
N SER A 145 11.06 -1.13 -6.58
CA SER A 145 12.27 -1.15 -7.40
C SER A 145 12.26 -2.28 -8.42
N LEU A 146 11.76 -3.46 -8.04
CA LEU A 146 11.64 -4.61 -8.95
C LEU A 146 10.65 -4.31 -10.07
N ALA A 147 9.49 -3.71 -9.74
CA ALA A 147 8.49 -3.34 -10.73
C ALA A 147 9.03 -2.33 -11.75
N LEU A 148 9.64 -1.23 -11.27
CA LEU A 148 10.21 -0.22 -12.16
C LEU A 148 11.37 -0.77 -13.00
N LYS A 149 12.20 -1.64 -12.42
CA LYS A 149 13.28 -2.31 -13.14
C LYS A 149 12.73 -3.15 -14.30
N GLY A 150 11.69 -3.96 -14.06
CA GLY A 150 11.08 -4.80 -15.09
C GLY A 150 10.34 -4.01 -16.16
N MET A 151 9.59 -2.97 -15.77
CA MET A 151 8.81 -2.15 -16.71
C MET A 151 9.69 -1.38 -17.69
N PHE A 152 10.74 -0.72 -17.20
CA PHE A 152 11.66 0.06 -18.03
C PHE A 152 12.84 -0.76 -18.57
N ASP A 153 12.98 -2.03 -18.16
CA ASP A 153 14.11 -2.90 -18.50
C ASP A 153 15.46 -2.22 -18.21
N LEU A 154 15.56 -1.76 -16.95
CA LEU A 154 16.71 -1.01 -16.48
C LEU A 154 17.89 -1.95 -16.23
N ASN A 155 19.00 -1.72 -16.93
CA ASN A 155 20.28 -2.40 -16.70
C ASN A 155 21.03 -1.88 -15.46
N PHE A 156 20.33 -1.29 -14.50
CA PHE A 156 20.92 -0.83 -13.24
C PHE A 156 20.83 -1.91 -12.15
N PRO A 157 21.81 -1.96 -11.23
CA PRO A 157 21.73 -2.83 -10.07
C PRO A 157 20.56 -2.39 -9.18
N LEU A 158 19.83 -3.36 -8.62
CA LEU A 158 18.58 -3.11 -7.90
C LEU A 158 18.75 -2.14 -6.73
N TRP A 159 19.87 -2.21 -6.01
CA TRP A 159 20.16 -1.33 -4.87
C TRP A 159 20.17 0.16 -5.25
N MET A 160 20.56 0.51 -6.49
CA MET A 160 20.61 1.89 -6.97
C MET A 160 19.20 2.45 -7.21
N ILE A 161 18.32 1.59 -7.73
CA ILE A 161 16.89 1.92 -7.91
C ILE A 161 16.24 2.10 -6.54
N VAL A 162 16.47 1.16 -5.61
CA VAL A 162 16.02 1.23 -4.21
C VAL A 162 16.46 2.54 -3.55
N ALA A 163 17.75 2.89 -3.66
CA ALA A 163 18.29 4.11 -3.07
C ALA A 163 17.65 5.36 -3.67
N THR A 164 17.43 5.38 -4.99
CA THR A 164 16.81 6.52 -5.68
C THR A 164 15.37 6.72 -5.23
N ILE A 165 14.57 5.65 -5.21
CA ILE A 165 13.18 5.70 -4.73
C ILE A 165 13.14 6.11 -3.25
N GLY A 166 13.98 5.51 -2.42
CA GLY A 166 14.04 5.78 -0.99
C GLY A 166 14.40 7.23 -0.67
N VAL A 167 15.39 7.80 -1.35
CA VAL A 167 15.81 9.20 -1.17
C VAL A 167 14.74 10.17 -1.67
N LEU A 168 14.14 9.92 -2.84
CA LEU A 168 13.05 10.75 -3.37
C LEU A 168 11.83 10.71 -2.45
N GLY A 169 11.44 9.52 -2.00
CA GLY A 169 10.32 9.32 -1.08
C GLY A 169 10.56 9.97 0.28
N SER A 170 11.71 9.70 0.91
CA SER A 170 12.01 10.28 2.22
C SER A 170 12.05 11.81 2.17
N SER A 171 12.60 12.39 1.09
CA SER A 171 12.62 13.85 0.92
C SER A 171 11.19 14.40 0.87
N TYR A 172 10.31 13.79 0.08
CA TYR A 172 8.92 14.21 0.00
C TYR A 172 8.15 14.02 1.31
N ALA A 173 8.32 12.88 1.99
CA ALA A 173 7.64 12.59 3.27
C ALA A 173 8.08 13.54 4.40
N ILE A 174 9.38 13.71 4.58
CA ILE A 174 9.97 14.43 5.71
C ILE A 174 9.71 15.94 5.60
N PHE A 175 9.65 16.48 4.38
CA PHE A 175 9.41 17.90 4.16
C PHE A 175 7.94 18.24 3.84
N GLY A 176 7.17 17.33 3.24
CA GLY A 176 5.82 17.60 2.72
C GLY A 176 4.67 17.43 3.73
N GLY A 177 4.83 16.62 4.78
CA GLY A 177 3.77 16.33 5.77
C GLY A 177 2.56 15.56 5.21
N LEU A 178 1.64 15.12 6.09
CA LEU A 178 0.54 14.20 5.69
C LEU A 178 -0.39 14.79 4.62
N LYS A 179 -0.64 16.11 4.65
CA LYS A 179 -1.55 16.80 3.71
C LYS A 179 -1.08 16.69 2.26
N SER A 180 0.20 16.97 2.01
CA SER A 180 0.80 16.88 0.68
C SER A 180 0.74 15.44 0.16
N VAL A 181 1.09 14.48 1.02
CA VAL A 181 1.02 13.06 0.71
C VAL A 181 -0.41 12.68 0.31
N ALA A 182 -1.41 12.95 1.13
CA ALA A 182 -2.81 12.58 0.83
C ALA A 182 -3.35 13.18 -0.48
N VAL A 183 -2.98 14.41 -0.81
CA VAL A 183 -3.39 15.06 -2.06
C VAL A 183 -2.71 14.42 -3.27
N SER A 184 -1.38 14.23 -3.24
CA SER A 184 -0.68 13.50 -4.32
C SER A 184 -1.24 12.11 -4.51
N ASP A 185 -1.64 11.47 -3.41
CA ASP A 185 -2.18 10.12 -3.47
C ASP A 185 -3.53 10.06 -4.17
N THR A 186 -4.34 11.10 -4.03
CA THR A 186 -5.65 11.16 -4.66
C THR A 186 -5.51 11.28 -6.18
N LEU A 187 -4.55 12.09 -6.64
CA LEU A 187 -4.25 12.26 -8.06
C LEU A 187 -3.69 10.97 -8.67
N ASN A 188 -2.68 10.38 -8.03
CA ASN A 188 -2.09 9.12 -8.46
C ASN A 188 -3.08 7.95 -8.37
N GLY A 189 -3.97 7.95 -7.37
CA GLY A 189 -5.01 6.93 -7.18
C GLY A 189 -5.96 6.81 -8.36
N ILE A 190 -6.38 7.95 -8.94
CA ILE A 190 -7.21 7.94 -10.16
C ILE A 190 -6.43 7.32 -11.32
N GLY A 191 -5.17 7.74 -11.51
CA GLY A 191 -4.29 7.17 -12.53
C GLY A 191 -4.09 5.67 -12.36
N LEU A 192 -3.98 5.19 -11.12
CA LEU A 192 -3.74 3.79 -10.81
C LEU A 192 -4.98 2.93 -11.04
N LEU A 193 -6.17 3.46 -10.72
CA LEU A 193 -7.42 2.77 -11.04
C LEU A 193 -7.61 2.62 -12.56
N ILE A 194 -7.36 3.69 -13.33
CA ILE A 194 -7.47 3.63 -14.80
C ILE A 194 -6.42 2.68 -15.37
N GLY A 195 -5.14 2.89 -15.03
CA GLY A 195 -4.04 2.08 -15.56
C GLY A 195 -4.14 0.63 -15.12
N GLY A 196 -4.40 0.37 -13.84
CA GLY A 196 -4.47 -0.97 -13.29
C GLY A 196 -5.67 -1.77 -13.75
N LEU A 197 -6.80 -1.14 -14.14
CA LEU A 197 -7.91 -1.82 -14.83
C LEU A 197 -7.65 -2.00 -16.32
N ALA A 198 -6.87 -1.11 -16.94
CA ALA A 198 -6.48 -1.26 -18.34
C ALA A 198 -5.56 -2.48 -18.53
N ILE A 199 -4.66 -2.79 -17.57
CA ILE A 199 -3.75 -3.95 -17.66
C ILE A 199 -4.49 -5.28 -17.93
N PRO A 200 -5.41 -5.77 -17.07
CA PRO A 200 -6.11 -7.03 -17.31
C PRO A 200 -6.97 -6.98 -18.58
N ALA A 201 -7.56 -5.83 -18.91
CA ALA A 201 -8.34 -5.69 -20.14
C ALA A 201 -7.48 -5.85 -21.40
N LEU A 202 -6.31 -5.20 -21.44
CA LEU A 202 -5.35 -5.33 -22.53
C LEU A 202 -4.70 -6.72 -22.57
N ALA A 203 -4.46 -7.33 -21.40
CA ALA A 203 -3.98 -8.69 -21.29
C ALA A 203 -4.96 -9.70 -21.90
N LEU A 204 -6.27 -9.55 -21.64
CA LEU A 204 -7.30 -10.36 -22.28
C LEU A 204 -7.35 -10.15 -23.79
N VAL A 205 -7.21 -8.91 -24.27
CA VAL A 205 -7.13 -8.63 -25.71
C VAL A 205 -5.93 -9.35 -26.34
N LYS A 206 -4.76 -9.34 -25.69
CA LYS A 206 -3.58 -10.05 -26.16
C LYS A 206 -3.74 -11.57 -26.13
N LEU A 207 -4.33 -12.11 -25.07
CA LEU A 207 -4.63 -13.54 -24.95
C LEU A 207 -5.62 -14.02 -26.03
N GLY A 208 -6.54 -13.15 -26.46
CA GLY A 208 -7.54 -13.45 -27.48
C GLY A 208 -7.16 -13.02 -28.90
N ASP A 209 -5.86 -12.91 -29.21
CA ASP A 209 -5.34 -12.52 -30.53
C ASP A 209 -5.95 -11.21 -31.09
N GLY A 210 -6.19 -10.23 -30.22
CA GLY A 210 -6.80 -8.94 -30.54
C GLY A 210 -8.29 -8.82 -30.20
N SER A 211 -8.94 -9.91 -29.76
CA SER A 211 -10.35 -9.90 -29.32
C SER A 211 -10.48 -10.10 -27.81
N PHE A 212 -11.05 -9.11 -27.12
CA PHE A 212 -11.33 -9.19 -25.69
C PHE A 212 -12.21 -10.40 -25.32
N PHE A 213 -13.28 -10.63 -26.10
CA PHE A 213 -14.22 -11.75 -25.84
C PHE A 213 -13.57 -13.11 -26.11
N SER A 214 -12.66 -13.20 -27.08
CA SER A 214 -11.90 -14.42 -27.30
C SER A 214 -10.97 -14.71 -26.12
N GLY A 215 -10.26 -13.69 -25.61
CA GLY A 215 -9.42 -13.84 -24.43
C GLY A 215 -10.20 -14.25 -23.19
N LEU A 216 -11.40 -13.68 -23.01
CA LEU A 216 -12.31 -14.07 -21.93
C LEU A 216 -12.76 -15.53 -22.08
N SER A 217 -13.09 -15.96 -23.30
CA SER A 217 -13.42 -17.36 -23.61
C SER A 217 -12.25 -18.28 -23.29
N THR A 218 -11.02 -17.94 -23.69
CA THR A 218 -9.82 -18.71 -23.38
C THR A 218 -9.64 -18.84 -21.87
N LEU A 219 -9.75 -17.73 -21.12
CA LEU A 219 -9.61 -17.71 -19.67
C LEU A 219 -10.62 -18.64 -18.96
N PHE A 220 -11.88 -18.69 -19.42
CA PHE A 220 -12.92 -19.52 -18.78
C PHE A 220 -12.95 -20.97 -19.27
N ASN A 221 -12.48 -21.25 -20.48
CA ASN A 221 -12.63 -22.57 -21.10
C ASN A 221 -11.32 -23.38 -21.15
N THR A 222 -10.16 -22.73 -21.06
CA THR A 222 -8.85 -23.38 -21.03
C THR A 222 -8.36 -23.37 -19.58
N ASN A 223 -8.09 -24.54 -18.99
CA ASN A 223 -7.67 -24.68 -17.58
C ASN A 223 -8.51 -23.87 -16.56
N PRO A 224 -9.86 -24.04 -16.53
CA PRO A 224 -10.75 -23.31 -15.64
C PRO A 224 -10.43 -23.49 -14.15
N GLU A 225 -9.73 -24.56 -13.78
CA GLU A 225 -9.15 -24.80 -12.45
C GLU A 225 -8.38 -23.60 -11.89
N TYR A 226 -7.72 -22.79 -12.72
CA TYR A 226 -6.98 -21.60 -12.30
C TYR A 226 -7.88 -20.51 -11.71
N LEU A 227 -9.18 -20.55 -12.02
CA LEU A 227 -10.18 -19.62 -11.48
C LEU A 227 -10.76 -20.07 -10.14
N ALA A 228 -10.26 -21.18 -9.56
CA ALA A 228 -10.70 -21.64 -8.26
C ALA A 228 -10.39 -20.59 -7.16
N VAL A 229 -11.46 -20.09 -6.53
CA VAL A 229 -11.37 -19.10 -5.44
C VAL A 229 -11.37 -19.73 -4.04
N LEU A 230 -11.89 -20.94 -3.92
CA LEU A 230 -11.98 -21.70 -2.66
C LEU A 230 -11.37 -23.09 -2.87
N THR A 231 -10.08 -23.20 -2.64
CA THR A 231 -9.36 -24.48 -2.64
C THR A 231 -8.37 -24.54 -1.48
N GLN A 232 -7.84 -25.72 -1.18
CA GLN A 232 -6.73 -25.92 -0.25
C GLN A 232 -5.42 -26.23 -0.99
N THR A 233 -5.52 -26.92 -2.13
CA THR A 233 -4.39 -27.27 -2.98
C THR A 233 -4.62 -26.80 -4.41
N ASN A 234 -3.54 -26.54 -5.13
CA ASN A 234 -3.58 -26.22 -6.54
C ASN A 234 -3.54 -27.48 -7.42
N ILE A 235 -3.45 -27.27 -8.74
CA ILE A 235 -3.41 -28.35 -9.73
C ILE A 235 -2.15 -29.21 -9.67
N ASP A 236 -1.09 -28.74 -9.02
CA ASP A 236 0.15 -29.49 -8.78
C ASP A 236 0.15 -30.14 -7.39
N GLU A 237 -1.02 -30.24 -6.73
CA GLU A 237 -1.19 -30.76 -5.36
C GLU A 237 -0.44 -29.98 -4.26
N LYS A 238 0.03 -28.76 -4.57
CA LYS A 238 0.69 -27.89 -3.59
C LYS A 238 -0.35 -27.10 -2.81
N VAL A 239 -0.12 -26.93 -1.51
CA VAL A 239 -0.97 -26.08 -0.66
C VAL A 239 -0.89 -24.64 -1.13
N VAL A 240 -2.04 -24.03 -1.39
CA VAL A 240 -2.13 -22.63 -1.82
C VAL A 240 -1.84 -21.66 -0.67
N THR A 241 -1.47 -20.42 -0.98
CA THR A 241 -1.14 -19.41 0.03
C THR A 241 -2.31 -19.07 0.95
N VAL A 242 -3.55 -19.13 0.44
CA VAL A 242 -4.79 -18.87 1.20
C VAL A 242 -5.78 -20.04 1.09
N PRO A 243 -5.59 -21.12 1.88
CA PRO A 243 -6.56 -22.21 1.93
C PRO A 243 -7.90 -21.71 2.47
N TRP A 244 -9.02 -22.10 1.86
CA TRP A 244 -10.34 -21.58 2.25
C TRP A 244 -10.70 -21.67 3.75
N PRO A 245 -10.25 -22.68 4.55
CA PRO A 245 -10.57 -22.69 5.99
C PRO A 245 -9.98 -21.50 6.74
N THR A 246 -8.89 -20.91 6.24
CA THR A 246 -8.24 -19.74 6.86
C THR A 246 -9.13 -18.49 6.87
N LEU A 247 -10.09 -18.42 5.94
CA LEU A 247 -11.10 -17.35 5.89
C LEU A 247 -11.91 -17.29 7.18
N LEU A 248 -12.16 -18.44 7.80
CA LEU A 248 -12.98 -18.58 9.00
C LEU A 248 -12.16 -18.54 10.30
N THR A 249 -10.87 -18.92 10.26
CA THR A 249 -10.07 -19.12 11.47
C THR A 249 -9.14 -17.97 11.82
N GLY A 250 -8.72 -17.14 10.85
CA GLY A 250 -7.71 -16.11 11.12
C GLY A 250 -7.75 -14.89 10.21
N MET A 251 -8.13 -15.05 8.94
CA MET A 251 -7.97 -14.00 7.93
C MET A 251 -8.80 -12.75 8.26
N MET A 252 -10.03 -12.91 8.75
CA MET A 252 -10.85 -11.76 9.10
C MET A 252 -10.26 -10.93 10.26
N PHE A 253 -9.63 -11.57 11.25
CA PHE A 253 -8.96 -10.86 12.34
C PHE A 253 -7.77 -10.03 11.84
N ILE A 254 -7.00 -10.57 10.90
CA ILE A 254 -5.90 -9.85 10.24
C ILE A 254 -6.44 -8.64 9.47
N GLN A 255 -7.58 -8.78 8.80
CA GLN A 255 -8.20 -7.67 8.06
C GLN A 255 -8.69 -6.57 9.00
N VAL A 256 -9.40 -6.94 10.08
CA VAL A 256 -9.84 -5.95 11.07
C VAL A 256 -8.64 -5.26 11.71
N PHE A 257 -7.58 -5.99 12.06
CA PHE A 257 -6.32 -5.41 12.51
C PHE A 257 -5.78 -4.38 11.51
N TYR A 258 -5.58 -4.80 10.26
CA TYR A 258 -4.96 -3.96 9.24
C TYR A 258 -5.76 -2.69 8.96
N TRP A 259 -7.09 -2.78 8.84
CA TRP A 259 -7.92 -1.64 8.48
C TRP A 259 -8.35 -0.78 9.67
N SER A 260 -8.50 -1.39 10.85
CA SER A 260 -9.10 -0.71 12.02
C SER A 260 -8.08 -0.26 13.05
N THR A 261 -6.89 -0.85 13.13
CA THR A 261 -5.91 -0.54 14.20
C THR A 261 -4.56 -0.07 13.68
N ASN A 262 -4.18 -0.42 12.45
CA ASN A 262 -2.91 -0.01 11.85
C ASN A 262 -2.83 1.51 11.70
N GLN A 263 -1.78 2.10 12.29
CA GLN A 263 -1.57 3.55 12.29
C GLN A 263 -1.53 4.12 10.85
N VAL A 264 -0.86 3.45 9.90
CA VAL A 264 -0.70 3.93 8.51
C VAL A 264 -2.05 4.19 7.84
N ILE A 265 -3.00 3.29 8.04
CA ILE A 265 -4.30 3.33 7.38
C ILE A 265 -5.25 4.27 8.14
N VAL A 266 -5.41 4.05 9.44
CA VAL A 266 -6.39 4.78 10.25
C VAL A 266 -6.04 6.26 10.36
N GLN A 267 -4.75 6.63 10.36
CA GLN A 267 -4.31 8.02 10.42
C GLN A 267 -4.85 8.87 9.26
N ARG A 268 -5.02 8.29 8.06
CA ARG A 268 -5.61 9.00 6.91
C ARG A 268 -7.10 9.27 7.08
N ALA A 269 -7.83 8.32 7.68
CA ALA A 269 -9.23 8.52 8.03
C ALA A 269 -9.40 9.53 9.18
N MET A 270 -8.49 9.52 10.17
CA MET A 270 -8.50 10.48 11.28
C MET A 270 -8.12 11.92 10.88
N ALA A 271 -7.46 12.09 9.74
CA ALA A 271 -7.13 13.39 9.16
C ALA A 271 -8.32 14.06 8.43
N ALA A 272 -9.51 13.44 8.44
CA ALA A 272 -10.71 14.00 7.85
C ALA A 272 -11.21 15.25 8.61
N LYS A 273 -11.80 16.19 7.88
CA LYS A 273 -12.39 17.43 8.42
C LYS A 273 -13.63 17.23 9.29
N SER A 274 -14.27 16.08 9.18
CA SER A 274 -15.39 15.67 10.03
C SER A 274 -15.54 14.15 10.01
N LEU A 275 -16.25 13.61 11.00
CA LEU A 275 -16.59 12.19 11.04
C LEU A 275 -17.32 11.75 9.76
N ALA A 276 -18.29 12.54 9.30
CA ALA A 276 -19.05 12.22 8.08
C ALA A 276 -18.14 12.14 6.85
N GLU A 277 -17.13 13.01 6.73
CA GLU A 277 -16.19 13.00 5.61
C GLU A 277 -15.23 11.81 5.69
N GLY A 278 -14.76 11.47 6.89
CA GLY A 278 -13.95 10.27 7.11
C GLY A 278 -14.74 9.00 6.78
N GLN A 279 -15.99 8.90 7.22
CA GLN A 279 -16.85 7.74 6.94
C GLN A 279 -17.15 7.59 5.45
N LYS A 280 -17.53 8.68 4.76
CA LYS A 280 -17.72 8.66 3.30
C LYS A 280 -16.45 8.21 2.58
N GLY A 281 -15.29 8.71 3.00
CA GLY A 281 -14.00 8.36 2.41
C GLY A 281 -13.67 6.87 2.57
N VAL A 282 -13.79 6.34 3.80
CA VAL A 282 -13.52 4.91 4.08
C VAL A 282 -14.55 4.00 3.39
N LEU A 283 -15.83 4.35 3.40
CA LEU A 283 -16.89 3.54 2.75
C LEU A 283 -16.73 3.52 1.23
N PHE A 284 -16.38 4.66 0.62
CA PHE A 284 -16.09 4.68 -0.82
C PHE A 284 -14.86 3.83 -1.15
N ALA A 285 -13.77 3.97 -0.38
CA ALA A 285 -12.59 3.13 -0.55
C ALA A 285 -12.90 1.63 -0.36
N SER A 286 -13.80 1.29 0.57
CA SER A 286 -14.30 -0.06 0.77
C SER A 286 -15.06 -0.60 -0.44
N ALA A 287 -15.90 0.21 -1.09
CA ALA A 287 -16.59 -0.20 -2.30
C ALA A 287 -15.60 -0.46 -3.44
N MET A 288 -14.62 0.43 -3.57
CA MET A 288 -13.54 0.29 -4.55
C MET A 288 -12.67 -0.95 -4.32
N LYS A 289 -12.64 -1.50 -3.10
CA LYS A 289 -11.93 -2.77 -2.85
C LYS A 289 -12.50 -3.98 -3.55
N LEU A 290 -13.78 -3.97 -3.90
CA LEU A 290 -14.38 -5.04 -4.69
C LEU A 290 -13.86 -5.05 -6.14
N VAL A 291 -13.26 -3.96 -6.60
CA VAL A 291 -12.60 -3.86 -7.91
C VAL A 291 -11.16 -4.37 -7.87
N GLY A 292 -10.54 -4.38 -6.68
CA GLY A 292 -9.16 -4.80 -6.45
C GLY A 292 -8.78 -6.18 -7.02
N PRO A 293 -9.60 -7.24 -6.88
CA PRO A 293 -9.35 -8.56 -7.48
C PRO A 293 -9.04 -8.53 -8.98
N VAL A 294 -9.73 -7.67 -9.73
CA VAL A 294 -9.53 -7.53 -11.17
C VAL A 294 -8.15 -6.95 -11.48
N MET A 295 -7.65 -6.04 -10.64
CA MET A 295 -6.35 -5.39 -10.83
C MET A 295 -5.18 -6.20 -10.26
N LEU A 296 -5.41 -6.90 -9.14
CA LEU A 296 -4.36 -7.47 -8.29
C LEU A 296 -4.22 -8.99 -8.39
N CYS A 297 -5.21 -9.69 -8.96
CA CYS A 297 -5.18 -11.15 -9.07
C CYS A 297 -5.29 -11.60 -10.53
N LEU A 298 -6.20 -10.97 -11.30
CA LEU A 298 -6.50 -11.40 -12.67
C LEU A 298 -5.29 -11.36 -13.62
N PRO A 299 -4.38 -10.36 -13.59
CA PRO A 299 -3.19 -10.37 -14.43
C PRO A 299 -2.30 -11.61 -14.18
N GLY A 300 -2.17 -12.04 -12.92
CA GLY A 300 -1.44 -13.26 -12.55
C GLY A 300 -2.04 -14.53 -13.17
N ILE A 301 -3.38 -14.65 -13.20
CA ILE A 301 -4.03 -15.78 -13.88
C ILE A 301 -3.84 -15.70 -15.39
N ILE A 302 -4.01 -14.52 -16.00
CA ILE A 302 -3.82 -14.38 -17.46
C ILE A 302 -2.39 -14.76 -17.86
N ALA A 303 -1.39 -14.42 -17.03
CA ALA A 303 0.00 -14.79 -17.26
C ALA A 303 0.23 -16.31 -17.32
N LEU A 304 -0.56 -17.12 -16.60
CA LEU A 304 -0.48 -18.60 -16.66
C LEU A 304 -0.85 -19.16 -18.05
N HIS A 305 -1.62 -18.42 -18.84
CA HIS A 305 -1.94 -18.78 -20.23
C HIS A 305 -0.93 -18.24 -21.24
N MET A 306 0.08 -17.51 -20.79
CA MET A 306 1.06 -16.82 -21.64
C MET A 306 2.50 -17.13 -21.26
N THR A 307 2.75 -18.22 -20.53
CA THR A 307 4.08 -18.59 -20.00
C THR A 307 5.13 -18.82 -21.08
N ASP A 308 4.72 -19.21 -22.28
CA ASP A 308 5.64 -19.45 -23.40
C ASP A 308 6.18 -18.15 -24.02
N ILE A 309 5.53 -17.02 -23.74
CA ILE A 309 5.82 -15.70 -24.33
C ILE A 309 6.41 -14.76 -23.27
N LEU A 310 6.01 -14.92 -22.02
CA LEU A 310 6.49 -14.10 -20.90
C LEU A 310 7.73 -14.74 -20.28
N ASP A 311 8.86 -14.04 -20.31
CA ASP A 311 10.08 -14.43 -19.60
C ASP A 311 9.91 -14.20 -18.09
N ILE A 312 9.45 -15.22 -17.37
CA ILE A 312 9.18 -15.17 -15.93
C ILE A 312 10.10 -16.17 -15.22
N SER A 313 11.12 -15.65 -14.54
CA SER A 313 12.05 -16.46 -13.73
C SER A 313 11.68 -16.53 -12.25
N LYS A 314 10.93 -15.53 -11.76
CA LYS A 314 10.47 -15.41 -10.37
C LYS A 314 9.02 -14.92 -10.33
N GLN A 315 8.27 -15.36 -9.31
CA GLN A 315 6.86 -14.98 -9.13
C GLN A 315 6.65 -13.46 -9.06
N ASP A 316 7.52 -12.74 -8.36
CA ASP A 316 7.42 -11.27 -8.25
C ASP A 316 7.73 -10.52 -9.57
N GLN A 317 8.13 -11.20 -10.64
CA GLN A 317 8.34 -10.57 -11.97
C GLN A 317 7.07 -10.60 -12.82
N VAL A 318 6.09 -11.44 -12.49
CA VAL A 318 4.88 -11.70 -13.29
C VAL A 318 4.18 -10.40 -13.67
N TYR A 319 3.90 -9.53 -12.69
CA TYR A 319 3.18 -8.29 -12.95
C TYR A 319 3.94 -7.36 -13.90
N GLY A 320 5.24 -7.18 -13.69
CA GLY A 320 6.08 -6.34 -14.56
C GLY A 320 6.16 -6.87 -15.99
N ALA A 321 6.26 -8.19 -16.15
CA ALA A 321 6.29 -8.86 -17.45
C ALA A 321 4.96 -8.68 -18.21
N VAL A 322 3.82 -8.88 -17.53
CA VAL A 322 2.49 -8.65 -18.14
C VAL A 322 2.34 -7.20 -18.56
N VAL A 323 2.66 -6.24 -17.69
CA VAL A 323 2.54 -4.80 -17.98
C VAL A 323 3.35 -4.42 -19.23
N ARG A 324 4.61 -4.86 -19.31
CA ARG A 324 5.48 -4.59 -20.46
C ARG A 324 4.95 -5.23 -21.75
N HIS A 325 4.33 -6.40 -21.65
CA HIS A 325 3.80 -7.10 -22.82
C HIS A 325 2.51 -6.47 -23.37
N VAL A 326 1.66 -5.91 -22.50
CA VAL A 326 0.32 -5.45 -22.87
C VAL A 326 0.22 -3.94 -23.11
N LEU A 327 1.04 -3.14 -22.43
CA LEU A 327 0.97 -1.68 -22.58
C LEU A 327 1.65 -1.21 -23.87
N PRO A 328 1.02 -0.29 -24.63
CA PRO A 328 1.71 0.44 -25.67
C PRO A 328 2.89 1.26 -25.14
N ASP A 329 3.95 1.41 -25.93
CA ASP A 329 5.19 2.11 -25.56
C ASP A 329 4.96 3.51 -24.95
N TRP A 330 3.93 4.23 -25.43
CA TRP A 330 3.62 5.59 -24.99
C TRP A 330 3.04 5.65 -23.57
N SER A 331 2.34 4.60 -23.12
CA SER A 331 1.64 4.57 -21.83
C SER A 331 2.47 3.94 -20.71
N ILE A 332 3.55 3.21 -21.02
CA ILE A 332 4.44 2.60 -20.02
C ILE A 332 4.98 3.65 -19.04
N GLY A 333 5.45 4.79 -19.55
CA GLY A 333 5.98 5.87 -18.70
C GLY A 333 4.92 6.53 -17.82
N LEU A 334 3.69 6.69 -18.33
CA LEU A 334 2.56 7.20 -17.56
C LEU A 334 2.18 6.25 -16.43
N PHE A 335 2.07 4.96 -16.74
CA PHE A 335 1.76 3.94 -15.75
C PHE A 335 2.88 3.80 -14.70
N ALA A 336 4.14 3.88 -15.13
CA ALA A 336 5.29 3.89 -14.23
C ALA A 336 5.28 5.11 -13.28
N ALA A 337 4.85 6.29 -13.75
CA ALA A 337 4.76 7.48 -12.90
C ALA A 337 3.68 7.32 -11.83
N VAL A 338 2.55 6.74 -12.20
CA VAL A 338 1.46 6.41 -11.27
C VAL A 338 1.90 5.33 -10.27
N LEU A 339 2.61 4.30 -10.73
CA LEU A 339 3.16 3.25 -9.87
C LEU A 339 4.20 3.82 -8.90
N MET A 340 5.08 4.70 -9.37
CA MET A 340 6.00 5.46 -8.52
C MET A 340 5.23 6.28 -7.48
N GLY A 341 4.15 6.93 -7.88
CA GLY A 341 3.23 7.60 -6.97
C GLY A 341 2.70 6.68 -5.87
N SER A 342 2.36 5.43 -6.20
CA SER A 342 1.92 4.42 -5.23
C SER A 342 3.04 3.99 -4.28
N ILE A 343 4.24 3.70 -4.80
CA ILE A 343 5.42 3.35 -3.99
C ILE A 343 5.71 4.46 -2.98
N LEU A 344 5.75 5.71 -3.47
CA LEU A 344 5.98 6.87 -2.64
C LEU A 344 4.87 7.04 -1.61
N SER A 345 3.60 6.90 -1.99
CA SER A 345 2.47 6.97 -1.05
C SER A 345 2.64 6.02 0.14
N SER A 346 2.87 4.73 -0.12
CA SER A 346 2.97 3.71 0.93
C SER A 346 4.22 3.91 1.80
N PHE A 347 5.37 4.21 1.18
CA PHE A 347 6.61 4.50 1.90
C PHE A 347 6.47 5.74 2.79
N ASN A 348 5.91 6.82 2.25
CA ASN A 348 5.73 8.08 2.97
C ASN A 348 4.71 7.94 4.11
N SER A 349 3.65 7.16 3.90
CA SER A 349 2.66 6.84 4.94
C SER A 349 3.31 6.14 6.12
N ALA A 350 4.04 5.06 5.85
CA ALA A 350 4.73 4.28 6.86
C ALA A 350 5.78 5.13 7.61
N LEU A 351 6.53 5.96 6.90
CA LEU A 351 7.53 6.84 7.50
C LEU A 351 6.89 7.91 8.40
N ASN A 352 5.79 8.52 7.94
CA ASN A 352 5.05 9.50 8.72
C ASN A 352 4.42 8.87 9.96
N SER A 353 3.79 7.70 9.82
CA SER A 353 3.18 6.98 10.95
C SER A 353 4.22 6.54 11.97
N ALA A 354 5.36 6.00 11.53
CA ALA A 354 6.46 5.65 12.42
C ALA A 354 7.02 6.88 13.15
N SER A 355 7.22 7.99 12.43
CA SER A 355 7.66 9.26 13.01
C SER A 355 6.64 9.80 14.01
N THR A 356 5.34 9.67 13.74
CA THR A 356 4.26 10.08 14.64
C THR A 356 4.30 9.26 15.93
N LEU A 357 4.37 7.93 15.81
CA LEU A 357 4.42 7.01 16.96
C LEU A 357 5.65 7.27 17.82
N PHE A 358 6.83 7.38 17.21
CA PHE A 358 8.06 7.66 17.95
C PHE A 358 8.00 9.01 18.67
N SER A 359 7.63 10.07 17.96
CA SER A 359 7.69 11.44 18.49
C SER A 359 6.68 11.67 19.63
N LEU A 360 5.46 11.15 19.48
CA LEU A 360 4.41 11.35 20.48
C LEU A 360 4.51 10.33 21.62
N GLN A 361 4.73 9.05 21.30
CA GLN A 361 4.66 8.00 22.31
C GLN A 361 5.97 7.80 23.05
N PHE A 362 7.11 7.89 22.38
CA PHE A 362 8.41 7.63 23.00
C PHE A 362 9.12 8.92 23.38
N TYR A 363 9.30 9.85 22.44
CA TYR A 363 10.00 11.10 22.69
C TYR A 363 9.24 12.00 23.66
N LYS A 364 8.05 12.49 23.32
CA LYS A 364 7.22 13.28 24.25
C LYS A 364 6.77 12.45 25.46
N GLY A 365 6.43 11.17 25.25
CA GLY A 365 5.93 10.32 26.32
C GLY A 365 6.95 10.00 27.41
N TYR A 366 8.22 9.73 27.09
CA TYR A 366 9.22 9.27 28.06
C TYR A 366 10.50 10.09 28.10
N MET A 367 10.99 10.59 26.96
CA MET A 367 12.30 11.25 26.88
C MET A 367 12.24 12.73 27.25
N ASN A 368 11.25 13.47 26.73
CA ASN A 368 11.08 14.90 26.97
C ASN A 368 9.59 15.28 27.05
N GLN A 369 9.03 15.19 28.24
CA GLN A 369 7.61 15.45 28.51
C GLN A 369 7.19 16.91 28.33
N ARG A 370 8.16 17.83 28.33
CA ARG A 370 7.94 19.28 28.16
C ARG A 370 8.33 19.77 26.75
N ALA A 371 8.50 18.85 25.80
CA ALA A 371 8.87 19.19 24.44
C ALA A 371 7.81 20.10 23.78
N THR A 372 8.28 21.14 23.10
CA THR A 372 7.41 21.98 22.26
C THR A 372 6.99 21.24 21.00
N ASP A 373 5.94 21.70 20.32
CA ASP A 373 5.45 21.07 19.09
C ASP A 373 6.52 21.07 17.98
N GLU A 374 7.34 22.11 17.88
CA GLU A 374 8.45 22.18 16.93
C GLU A 374 9.53 21.14 17.24
N GLN A 375 9.83 20.91 18.53
CA GLN A 375 10.80 19.90 18.95
C GLN A 375 10.30 18.48 18.67
N ILE A 376 9.00 18.24 18.85
CA ILE A 376 8.36 16.96 18.52
C ILE A 376 8.47 16.69 17.02
N VAL A 377 8.09 17.67 16.18
CA VAL A 377 8.18 17.55 14.72
C VAL A 377 9.64 17.35 14.26
N ALA A 378 10.58 18.16 14.78
CA ALA A 378 11.99 18.05 14.40
C ALA A 378 12.59 16.68 14.77
N THR A 379 12.24 16.14 15.93
CA THR A 379 12.68 14.82 16.36
C THR A 379 12.07 13.71 15.50
N GLY A 380 10.78 13.84 15.15
CA GLY A 380 10.12 12.93 14.22
C GLY A 380 10.78 12.90 12.85
N LYS A 381 11.15 14.06 12.30
CA LYS A 381 11.88 14.15 11.03
C LYS A 381 13.24 13.44 11.08
N LYS A 382 14.00 13.61 12.17
CA LYS A 382 15.29 12.92 12.36
C LYS A 382 15.11 11.42 12.46
N PHE A 383 14.11 10.96 13.20
CA PHE A 383 13.78 9.54 13.32
C PHE A 383 13.35 8.94 11.96
N GLY A 384 12.48 9.63 11.23
CA GLY A 384 12.08 9.25 9.87
C GLY A 384 13.28 9.16 8.92
N MET A 385 14.24 10.09 8.99
CA MET A 385 15.46 10.01 8.18
C MET A 385 16.29 8.76 8.51
N GLY A 386 16.45 8.43 9.80
CA GLY A 386 17.13 7.21 10.23
C GLY A 386 16.42 5.93 9.73
N LEU A 387 15.09 5.89 9.81
CA LEU A 387 14.29 4.79 9.29
C LEU A 387 14.44 4.64 7.77
N ALA A 388 14.40 5.74 7.01
CA ALA A 388 14.56 5.69 5.57
C ALA A 388 15.91 5.08 5.17
N ILE A 389 17.00 5.50 5.83
CA ILE A 389 18.34 4.93 5.61
C ILE A 389 18.35 3.43 5.93
N ALA A 390 17.81 3.03 7.09
CA ALA A 390 17.74 1.63 7.47
C ALA A 390 16.96 0.79 6.45
N SER A 391 15.81 1.28 5.96
CA SER A 391 15.00 0.59 4.96
C SER A 391 15.68 0.47 3.61
N ILE A 392 16.43 1.49 3.16
CA ILE A 392 17.25 1.43 1.94
C ILE A 392 18.32 0.34 2.06
N CYS A 393 18.93 0.18 3.24
CA CYS A 393 19.93 -0.87 3.48
C CYS A 393 19.32 -2.28 3.55
N ILE A 394 18.12 -2.42 4.14
CA ILE A 394 17.46 -3.72 4.34
C ILE A 394 16.80 -4.21 3.04
N ALA A 395 16.21 -3.33 2.25
CA ALA A 395 15.41 -3.70 1.07
C ALA A 395 16.12 -4.65 0.09
N PRO A 396 17.41 -4.48 -0.29
CA PRO A 396 18.10 -5.41 -1.19
C PRO A 396 18.25 -6.83 -0.63
N LEU A 397 18.26 -7.01 0.70
CA LEU A 397 18.38 -8.32 1.34
C LEU A 397 17.14 -9.20 1.10
N LEU A 398 15.99 -8.58 0.77
CA LEU A 398 14.76 -9.29 0.43
C LEU A 398 14.82 -10.04 -0.91
N ALA A 399 15.85 -9.79 -1.74
CA ALA A 399 16.03 -10.46 -3.03
C ALA A 399 16.21 -11.97 -2.97
N GLN A 400 16.52 -12.49 -1.78
CA GLN A 400 16.71 -13.92 -1.52
C GLN A 400 15.38 -14.65 -1.22
N MET A 401 14.28 -13.92 -1.02
CA MET A 401 12.98 -14.52 -0.72
C MET A 401 12.27 -15.00 -1.99
N GLU A 402 11.50 -16.09 -1.89
CA GLU A 402 10.70 -16.61 -3.01
C GLU A 402 9.39 -15.83 -3.22
N SER A 403 8.67 -15.53 -2.13
CA SER A 403 7.46 -14.67 -2.14
C SER A 403 7.58 -13.59 -1.07
N ILE A 404 7.62 -12.35 -1.51
CA ILE A 404 7.68 -11.18 -0.62
C ILE A 404 6.34 -10.98 0.09
N PHE A 405 5.24 -11.25 -0.60
CA PHE A 405 3.90 -11.08 -0.03
C PHE A 405 3.67 -12.06 1.12
N THR A 406 4.00 -13.34 0.90
CA THR A 406 3.94 -14.34 1.96
C THR A 406 4.87 -14.01 3.13
N TYR A 407 6.09 -13.53 2.87
CA TYR A 407 6.99 -13.03 3.92
C TYR A 407 6.34 -11.92 4.75
N LEU A 408 5.79 -10.91 4.08
CA LEU A 408 5.12 -9.77 4.72
C LEU A 408 3.94 -10.25 5.59
N GLN A 409 3.11 -11.14 5.06
CA GLN A 409 1.94 -11.66 5.79
C GLN A 409 2.33 -12.54 6.98
N LYS A 410 3.38 -13.37 6.86
CA LYS A 410 3.89 -14.19 7.97
C LYS A 410 4.40 -13.33 9.13
N VAL A 411 5.20 -12.30 8.84
CA VAL A 411 5.73 -11.42 9.90
C VAL A 411 4.62 -10.56 10.51
N ASN A 412 3.70 -10.05 9.68
CA ASN A 412 2.51 -9.35 10.17
C ASN A 412 1.68 -10.22 11.12
N GLY A 413 1.49 -11.50 10.79
CA GLY A 413 0.76 -12.47 11.62
C GLY A 413 1.31 -12.63 13.03
N LEU A 414 2.62 -12.44 13.24
CA LEU A 414 3.26 -12.55 14.56
C LEU A 414 2.76 -11.52 15.56
N TYR A 415 2.45 -10.30 15.11
CA TYR A 415 2.04 -9.21 15.98
C TYR A 415 0.59 -8.75 15.76
N SER A 416 -0.03 -9.02 14.61
CA SER A 416 -1.38 -8.57 14.31
C SER A 416 -2.44 -9.17 15.25
N VAL A 417 -2.35 -10.47 15.52
CA VAL A 417 -3.33 -11.21 16.33
C VAL A 417 -3.29 -10.76 17.81
N PRO A 418 -2.12 -10.66 18.47
CA PRO A 418 -2.04 -10.08 19.80
C PRO A 418 -2.58 -8.65 19.87
N ILE A 419 -2.24 -7.80 18.90
CA ILE A 419 -2.68 -6.40 18.92
C ILE A 419 -4.19 -6.29 18.75
N ILE A 420 -4.81 -7.00 17.79
CA ILE A 420 -6.26 -6.94 17.64
C ILE A 420 -6.99 -7.46 18.88
N GLY A 421 -6.45 -8.50 19.53
CA GLY A 421 -6.97 -9.00 20.81
C GLY A 421 -6.96 -7.94 21.92
N ILE A 422 -5.97 -7.04 21.95
CA ILE A 422 -5.90 -5.92 22.90
C ILE A 422 -6.88 -4.81 22.52
N PHE A 423 -7.13 -4.59 21.23
CA PHE A 423 -8.02 -3.53 20.73
C PHE A 423 -9.51 -3.86 20.85
N MET A 424 -9.88 -5.15 20.77
CA MET A 424 -11.23 -5.64 21.06
C MET A 424 -11.53 -5.55 22.57
#